data_AF-A0A1Q7ADY0-F1
#
_entry.id   AF-A0A1Q7ADY0-F1
#
_cell.length_a   1.000
_cell.length_b   1.000
_cell.length_c   1.000
_cell.angle_alpha   90.00
_cell.angle_beta   90.00
_cell.angle_gamma   90.00
#
_symmetry.space_group_name_H-M   'P 1'
#
loop_
_entity.id
_entity.type
_entity.pdbx_description
1 polymer ?
#
loop_
_entity_poly.entity_id
_entity_poly.type
_entity_poly.pdbx_seq_one_letter_code
_entity_poly.pdbx_strand_id
1 'polypeptide(L)'
;MRASGWLRLSAVILSLAVAAARAPAQQTALGLFHGQTDVGQVTKRGSVTYDAVRERYTIAGSGANMWFDRDDFHFVWRRIQGNFLLLARAQFDGPGVEPHRKLGWTVRSDFATGSPHVTAAVHGDGLVALQYRRTGGGATEEVRSPVTGDVIQLERAGDGYTLSVGRFGDSLAPVRVGDLALGDTVYVGLFVCAHNDTVVERATFRDVRITAPPRDGFVPYRDYIGSNLEILDVATGERTIVYRSPESLQAPNWTRDGKALIYNSQGLLYRFDLADRRPVALNTGFATSNNNDHVLSFDGRTLAISQQSAEDHNASIVYTVPVGGGTPRRVTQLGPSYLHGWSPDGKFLVYTGQRGGEFDVYRIPVDGGDETRLTHASGLDDGPEYSPDGTYIYFNSVRSGTMQIWRMRADGSAQEQITNDQYNNWFPHVSPDGQSIVFLSFMKDVAPDDHPFYKQVYLRMMPAAGGTPHVVGYVYGGQGTINVPSWSPDSRRVAFVSNTDLRRVP
;
A
#
# COMPACT_ATOMS: atom_id res chain seq x y z
N MET A 1 -9.36 80.50 65.76
CA MET A 1 -9.02 81.27 64.55
C MET A 1 -9.10 80.34 63.35
N ARG A 2 -9.66 80.85 62.25
CA ARG A 2 -10.09 80.12 61.05
C ARG A 2 -8.95 79.33 60.39
N ALA A 3 -9.23 78.12 59.91
CA ALA A 3 -8.90 77.71 58.54
C ALA A 3 -9.62 76.41 58.15
N SER A 4 -10.23 76.47 56.97
CA SER A 4 -10.99 75.48 56.22
C SER A 4 -10.19 74.28 55.72
N GLY A 5 -10.80 73.09 55.68
CA GLY A 5 -10.33 71.92 54.94
C GLY A 5 -11.50 71.18 54.30
N TRP A 6 -11.56 71.20 52.97
CA TRP A 6 -12.61 70.61 52.14
C TRP A 6 -12.39 69.08 52.00
N LEU A 7 -13.46 68.29 52.14
CA LEU A 7 -13.46 66.87 51.77
C LEU A 7 -13.36 66.71 50.25
N ARG A 8 -12.35 65.95 49.80
CA ARG A 8 -12.26 65.46 48.41
C ARG A 8 -13.00 64.12 48.31
N LEU A 9 -14.01 64.04 47.43
CA LEU A 9 -14.54 62.77 46.93
C LEU A 9 -13.51 62.13 45.99
N SER A 10 -13.07 60.92 46.29
CA SER A 10 -12.29 60.10 45.36
C SER A 10 -13.25 59.27 44.49
N ALA A 11 -13.27 59.56 43.19
CA ALA A 11 -13.95 58.73 42.19
C ALA A 11 -13.07 57.51 41.86
N VAL A 12 -13.59 56.31 42.13
CA VAL A 12 -13.00 55.05 41.69
C VAL A 12 -13.51 54.76 40.27
N ILE A 13 -12.63 54.87 39.28
CA ILE A 13 -12.90 54.40 37.91
C ILE A 13 -12.51 52.92 37.85
N LEU A 14 -13.50 52.04 37.78
CA LEU A 14 -13.31 50.61 37.56
C LEU A 14 -13.15 50.36 36.04
N SER A 15 -11.93 50.18 35.57
CA SER A 15 -11.64 49.79 34.20
C SER A 15 -11.86 48.28 34.02
N LEU A 16 -12.98 47.91 33.39
CA LEU A 16 -13.24 46.54 32.91
C LEU A 16 -12.33 46.23 31.71
N ALA A 17 -11.23 45.52 31.94
CA ALA A 17 -10.43 44.93 30.88
C ALA A 17 -11.15 43.68 30.34
N VAL A 18 -11.75 43.78 29.16
CA VAL A 18 -12.25 42.62 28.41
C VAL A 18 -11.03 41.90 27.82
N ALA A 19 -10.57 40.85 28.49
CA ALA A 19 -9.62 39.92 27.91
C ALA A 19 -10.34 39.10 26.84
N ALA A 20 -10.08 39.41 25.56
CA ALA A 20 -10.50 38.56 24.45
C ALA A 20 -9.76 37.22 24.56
N ALA A 21 -10.46 36.19 25.02
CA ALA A 21 -9.97 34.83 24.97
C ALA A 21 -9.74 34.45 23.50
N ARG A 22 -8.48 34.42 23.05
CA ARG A 22 -8.11 33.77 21.80
C ARG A 22 -8.35 32.28 21.98
N ALA A 23 -9.41 31.77 21.37
CA ALA A 23 -9.54 30.33 21.15
C ALA A 23 -8.26 29.85 20.43
N PRO A 24 -7.62 28.75 20.86
CA PRO A 24 -6.52 28.18 20.10
C PRO A 24 -7.04 27.85 18.71
N ALA A 25 -6.39 28.39 17.67
CA ALA A 25 -6.68 28.01 16.29
C ALA A 25 -6.50 26.49 16.21
N GLN A 26 -7.60 25.78 15.98
CA GLN A 26 -7.59 24.34 15.80
C GLN A 26 -6.71 24.07 14.58
N GLN A 27 -5.49 23.61 14.82
CA GLN A 27 -4.52 23.30 13.78
C GLN A 27 -5.17 22.22 12.90
N THR A 28 -5.56 22.58 11.68
CA THR A 28 -6.19 21.65 10.75
C THR A 28 -5.26 20.46 10.58
N ALA A 29 -5.72 19.25 10.88
CA ALA A 29 -4.90 18.05 10.75
C ALA A 29 -4.41 17.92 9.30
N LEU A 30 -3.10 17.93 9.09
CA LEU A 30 -2.45 17.88 7.76
C LEU A 30 -2.22 16.45 7.26
N GLY A 31 -2.99 15.49 7.76
CA GLY A 31 -2.85 14.07 7.44
C GLY A 31 -1.44 13.55 7.74
N LEU A 32 -0.71 13.14 6.69
CA LEU A 32 0.64 12.57 6.75
C LEU A 32 1.74 13.61 6.98
N PHE A 33 1.41 14.90 6.91
CA PHE A 33 2.36 16.02 6.95
C PHE A 33 2.33 16.73 8.31
N HIS A 34 3.43 17.39 8.64
CA HIS A 34 3.61 18.06 9.94
C HIS A 34 3.54 19.59 9.82
N GLY A 35 3.68 20.12 8.60
CA GLY A 35 3.64 21.55 8.36
C GLY A 35 3.30 21.90 6.91
N GLN A 36 3.01 23.16 6.70
CA GLN A 36 2.90 23.77 5.37
C GLN A 36 3.61 25.13 5.39
N THR A 37 4.21 25.53 4.29
CA THR A 37 4.84 26.84 4.14
C THR A 37 4.85 27.26 2.68
N ASP A 38 4.84 28.56 2.44
CA ASP A 38 5.31 29.08 1.16
C ASP A 38 6.84 29.11 1.18
N VAL A 39 7.48 28.62 0.12
CA VAL A 39 8.92 28.72 -0.13
C VAL A 39 9.14 29.86 -1.10
N GLY A 40 10.15 30.69 -0.85
CA GLY A 40 10.46 31.85 -1.68
C GLY A 40 9.52 33.03 -1.50
N GLN A 41 9.48 33.92 -2.49
CA GLN A 41 8.61 35.10 -2.50
C GLN A 41 7.32 34.76 -3.27
N VAL A 42 6.21 34.66 -2.54
CA VAL A 42 4.89 34.44 -3.13
C VAL A 42 3.99 35.65 -2.92
N THR A 43 3.33 36.12 -3.98
CA THR A 43 2.39 37.24 -3.89
C THR A 43 1.06 36.80 -3.28
N LYS A 44 0.65 35.54 -3.50
CA LYS A 44 -0.55 34.95 -2.89
C LYS A 44 -0.17 33.75 -2.03
N ARG A 45 -0.54 33.79 -0.75
CA ARG A 45 -0.28 32.70 0.20
C ARG A 45 -0.95 31.41 -0.27
N GLY A 46 -0.20 30.31 -0.23
CA GLY A 46 -0.76 29.01 -0.49
C GLY A 46 -1.56 28.47 0.71
N SER A 47 -2.22 27.34 0.49
CA SER A 47 -3.01 26.66 1.52
C SER A 47 -3.19 25.18 1.20
N VAL A 48 -3.50 24.38 2.22
CA VAL A 48 -3.94 22.99 2.04
C VAL A 48 -5.19 22.68 2.86
N THR A 49 -6.08 21.89 2.25
CA THR A 49 -7.17 21.20 2.93
C THR A 49 -6.94 19.69 2.83
N TYR A 50 -7.11 18.97 3.93
CA TYR A 50 -7.06 17.51 3.97
C TYR A 50 -8.45 16.95 4.31
N ASP A 51 -9.02 16.15 3.41
CA ASP A 51 -10.21 15.34 3.65
C ASP A 51 -9.77 13.99 4.23
N ALA A 52 -9.91 13.83 5.54
CA ALA A 52 -9.51 12.61 6.25
C ALA A 52 -10.40 11.40 5.92
N VAL A 53 -11.64 11.61 5.44
CA VAL A 53 -12.55 10.52 5.07
C VAL A 53 -12.15 9.93 3.73
N ARG A 54 -11.77 10.80 2.79
CA ARG A 54 -11.35 10.38 1.43
C ARG A 54 -9.84 10.22 1.27
N GLU A 55 -9.07 10.55 2.31
CA GLU A 55 -7.60 10.65 2.29
C GLU A 55 -7.06 11.54 1.15
N ARG A 56 -7.68 12.71 0.93
CA ARG A 56 -7.31 13.62 -0.18
C ARG A 56 -6.78 14.95 0.30
N TYR A 57 -5.79 15.46 -0.43
CA TYR A 57 -5.29 16.83 -0.25
C TYR A 57 -5.73 17.68 -1.41
N THR A 58 -6.23 18.88 -1.12
CA THR A 58 -6.36 19.95 -2.10
C THR A 58 -5.40 21.06 -1.70
N ILE A 59 -4.41 21.31 -2.54
CA ILE A 59 -3.34 22.27 -2.30
C ILE A 59 -3.49 23.43 -3.27
N ALA A 60 -3.41 24.64 -2.76
CA ALA A 60 -3.38 25.88 -3.53
C ALA A 60 -1.99 26.52 -3.40
N GLY A 61 -1.40 26.93 -4.51
CA GLY A 61 -0.09 27.59 -4.52
C GLY A 61 0.02 28.63 -5.61
N SER A 62 0.74 29.71 -5.31
CA SER A 62 1.24 30.67 -6.30
C SER A 62 2.73 30.41 -6.58
N GLY A 63 3.48 31.45 -6.89
CA GLY A 63 4.93 31.42 -7.06
C GLY A 63 5.37 31.58 -8.51
N ALA A 64 6.43 32.34 -8.72
CA ALA A 64 6.89 32.75 -10.03
C ALA A 64 7.51 31.59 -10.81
N ASN A 65 8.34 30.74 -10.17
CA ASN A 65 8.94 29.58 -10.80
C ASN A 65 9.57 28.62 -9.78
N MET A 66 9.86 27.40 -10.20
CA MET A 66 10.78 26.46 -9.54
C MET A 66 11.83 26.04 -10.56
N TRP A 67 12.83 26.90 -10.78
CA TRP A 67 13.87 26.71 -11.81
C TRP A 67 15.05 27.66 -11.58
N PHE A 68 16.17 27.42 -12.27
CA PHE A 68 17.41 28.16 -12.09
C PHE A 68 17.91 28.07 -10.63
N ASP A 69 18.20 29.21 -10.00
CA ASP A 69 18.82 29.33 -8.69
C ASP A 69 17.80 29.52 -7.54
N ARG A 70 16.50 29.58 -7.84
CA ARG A 70 15.46 29.88 -6.85
C ARG A 70 14.12 29.20 -7.13
N ASP A 71 13.37 28.97 -6.06
CA ASP A 71 12.06 28.33 -6.08
C ASP A 71 11.03 29.14 -5.29
N ASP A 72 9.86 29.36 -5.88
CA ASP A 72 8.71 30.03 -5.31
C ASP A 72 7.47 29.13 -5.46
N PHE A 73 6.91 28.61 -4.37
CA PHE A 73 5.79 27.65 -4.40
C PHE A 73 5.18 27.42 -3.00
N HIS A 74 4.05 26.70 -2.94
CA HIS A 74 3.49 26.23 -1.66
C HIS A 74 3.85 24.77 -1.38
N PHE A 75 4.36 24.49 -0.18
CA PHE A 75 4.93 23.21 0.25
C PHE A 75 4.21 22.63 1.47
N VAL A 76 3.70 21.41 1.37
CA VAL A 76 3.08 20.67 2.48
C VAL A 76 3.98 19.49 2.85
N TRP A 77 4.58 19.53 4.03
CA TRP A 77 5.82 18.80 4.30
C TRP A 77 5.83 18.03 5.62
N ARG A 78 6.67 16.99 5.66
CA ARG A 78 7.16 16.34 6.87
C ARG A 78 8.66 16.15 6.80
N ARG A 79 9.28 15.91 7.95
CA ARG A 79 10.69 15.47 8.00
C ARG A 79 10.74 13.94 7.98
N ILE A 80 11.72 13.41 7.26
CA ILE A 80 12.03 11.98 7.22
C ILE A 80 13.55 11.80 7.11
N GLN A 81 14.05 10.76 7.76
CA GLN A 81 15.46 10.35 7.70
C GLN A 81 15.61 9.15 6.79
N GLY A 82 16.69 9.01 6.02
CA GLY A 82 17.07 7.81 5.26
C GLY A 82 16.30 7.59 3.94
N ASN A 83 16.33 6.34 3.44
CA ASN A 83 15.66 5.92 2.20
C ASN A 83 14.14 5.98 2.32
N PHE A 84 13.42 6.30 1.25
CA PHE A 84 11.96 6.34 1.28
C PHE A 84 11.36 6.16 -0.11
N LEU A 85 10.07 5.86 -0.14
CA LEU A 85 9.23 5.85 -1.33
C LEU A 85 8.05 6.78 -1.10
N LEU A 86 7.84 7.74 -2.00
CA LEU A 86 6.72 8.67 -1.99
C LEU A 86 5.84 8.34 -3.19
N LEU A 87 4.53 8.20 -2.99
CA LEU A 87 3.58 7.90 -4.06
C LEU A 87 2.38 8.82 -3.92
N ALA A 88 1.93 9.41 -5.02
CA ALA A 88 0.63 10.06 -5.09
C ALA A 88 0.03 9.94 -6.49
N ARG A 89 -1.30 9.93 -6.56
CA ARG A 89 -2.03 10.35 -7.76
C ARG A 89 -2.29 11.84 -7.68
N ALA A 90 -1.91 12.60 -8.70
CA ALA A 90 -1.98 14.05 -8.68
C ALA A 90 -2.59 14.63 -9.96
N GLN A 91 -3.39 15.68 -9.81
CA GLN A 91 -4.00 16.39 -10.93
C GLN A 91 -4.20 17.86 -10.57
N PHE A 92 -4.10 18.75 -11.57
CA PHE A 92 -4.54 20.13 -11.41
C PHE A 92 -6.07 20.24 -11.42
N ASP A 93 -6.60 21.19 -10.67
CA ASP A 93 -8.01 21.50 -10.64
C ASP A 93 -8.31 22.55 -11.73
N GLY A 94 -8.61 22.07 -12.95
CA GLY A 94 -8.96 22.91 -14.10
C GLY A 94 -7.79 23.26 -15.03
N PRO A 95 -8.04 24.04 -16.09
CA PRO A 95 -7.09 24.26 -17.19
C PRO A 95 -5.86 25.09 -16.80
N GLY A 96 -5.97 25.90 -15.74
CA GLY A 96 -4.90 26.79 -15.28
C GLY A 96 -4.65 28.00 -16.17
N VAL A 97 -3.64 28.79 -15.80
CA VAL A 97 -3.19 29.97 -16.55
C VAL A 97 -1.90 29.70 -17.31
N GLU A 98 -0.89 29.13 -16.63
CA GLU A 98 0.43 28.91 -17.22
C GLU A 98 0.63 27.43 -17.60
N PRO A 99 1.15 27.12 -18.80
CA PRO A 99 1.46 25.74 -19.19
C PRO A 99 2.56 25.11 -18.32
N HIS A 100 3.47 25.93 -17.78
CA HIS A 100 4.58 25.47 -16.94
C HIS A 100 4.30 25.54 -15.42
N ARG A 101 3.03 25.69 -15.01
CA ARG A 101 2.62 25.44 -13.61
C ARG A 101 3.01 24.02 -13.22
N LYS A 102 3.41 23.79 -11.96
CA LYS A 102 3.98 22.50 -11.51
C LYS A 102 3.29 21.99 -10.26
N LEU A 103 3.14 20.68 -10.17
CA LEU A 103 2.72 19.95 -8.97
C LEU A 103 3.54 18.67 -8.82
N GLY A 104 3.50 18.05 -7.64
CA GLY A 104 4.06 16.72 -7.43
C GLY A 104 4.73 16.56 -6.07
N TRP A 105 5.84 15.82 -6.04
CA TRP A 105 6.66 15.59 -4.85
C TRP A 105 7.94 16.41 -4.89
N THR A 106 8.34 16.99 -3.77
CA THR A 106 9.67 17.59 -3.62
C THR A 106 10.35 17.14 -2.32
N VAL A 107 11.66 16.97 -2.40
CA VAL A 107 12.59 16.62 -1.33
C VAL A 107 13.60 17.77 -1.21
N ARG A 108 13.76 18.34 -0.03
CA ARG A 108 14.63 19.51 0.20
C ARG A 108 15.44 19.34 1.48
N SER A 109 16.64 19.91 1.49
CA SER A 109 17.47 20.01 2.70
C SER A 109 16.92 21.06 3.67
N ASP A 110 16.40 22.17 3.15
CA ASP A 110 15.79 23.25 3.93
C ASP A 110 14.70 24.02 3.15
N PHE A 111 14.20 25.11 3.73
CA PHE A 111 13.12 25.95 3.17
C PHE A 111 13.64 27.16 2.38
N ALA A 112 14.95 27.32 2.19
CA ALA A 112 15.49 28.41 1.39
C ALA A 112 15.06 28.24 -0.07
N THR A 113 14.80 29.37 -0.73
CA THR A 113 14.39 29.40 -2.15
C THR A 113 15.42 28.72 -3.05
N GLY A 114 16.72 28.89 -2.78
CA GLY A 114 17.80 28.25 -3.51
C GLY A 114 18.26 26.90 -2.96
N SER A 115 17.50 26.25 -2.05
CA SER A 115 17.91 24.96 -1.44
C SER A 115 18.29 23.92 -2.50
N PRO A 116 19.29 23.06 -2.24
CA PRO A 116 19.40 21.78 -2.91
C PRO A 116 18.07 21.01 -2.81
N HIS A 117 17.65 20.39 -3.89
CA HIS A 117 16.38 19.67 -3.93
C HIS A 117 16.36 18.57 -4.98
N VAL A 118 15.39 17.67 -4.83
CA VAL A 118 14.94 16.73 -5.86
C VAL A 118 13.43 16.81 -5.94
N THR A 119 12.90 17.02 -7.13
CA THR A 119 11.48 17.29 -7.38
C THR A 119 10.98 16.41 -8.52
N ALA A 120 9.98 15.58 -8.23
CA ALA A 120 9.18 14.92 -9.24
C ALA A 120 8.05 15.86 -9.65
N ALA A 121 8.22 16.56 -10.77
CA ALA A 121 7.31 17.61 -11.24
C ALA A 121 6.47 17.13 -12.42
N VAL A 122 5.15 17.32 -12.32
CA VAL A 122 4.21 17.28 -13.44
C VAL A 122 3.83 18.72 -13.77
N HIS A 123 4.02 19.09 -15.04
CA HIS A 123 3.71 20.41 -15.57
C HIS A 123 2.29 20.46 -16.13
N GLY A 124 1.70 21.65 -16.20
CA GLY A 124 0.36 21.87 -16.74
C GLY A 124 0.18 21.44 -18.21
N ASP A 125 1.26 21.49 -18.99
CA ASP A 125 1.33 21.03 -20.39
C ASP A 125 1.52 19.51 -20.55
N GLY A 126 1.65 18.78 -19.43
CA GLY A 126 1.85 17.35 -19.40
C GLY A 126 3.30 16.88 -19.35
N LEU A 127 4.29 17.78 -19.42
CA LEU A 127 5.70 17.41 -19.19
C LEU A 127 5.84 16.83 -17.77
N VAL A 128 6.52 15.69 -17.65
CA VAL A 128 6.89 15.11 -16.36
C VAL A 128 8.41 14.96 -16.29
N ALA A 129 9.01 15.45 -15.21
CA ALA A 129 10.47 15.45 -15.07
C ALA A 129 10.91 15.29 -13.61
N LEU A 130 12.08 14.67 -13.46
CA LEU A 130 12.86 14.68 -12.23
C LEU A 130 13.80 15.88 -12.29
N GLN A 131 13.45 16.94 -11.57
CA GLN A 131 14.18 18.20 -11.51
C GLN A 131 14.99 18.28 -10.22
N TYR A 132 16.22 18.76 -10.27
CA TYR A 132 17.08 18.77 -9.10
C TYR A 132 18.09 19.91 -9.08
N ARG A 133 18.50 20.30 -7.88
CA ARG A 133 19.57 21.27 -7.63
C ARG A 133 20.57 20.65 -6.68
N ARG A 134 21.84 20.58 -7.09
CA ARG A 134 22.91 19.90 -6.32
C ARG A 134 23.38 20.70 -5.11
N THR A 135 23.49 22.01 -5.27
CA THR A 135 24.07 22.93 -4.28
C THR A 135 23.20 24.17 -4.10
N GLY A 136 23.29 24.82 -2.94
CA GLY A 136 22.53 26.03 -2.65
C GLY A 136 22.79 27.13 -3.68
N GLY A 137 21.74 27.65 -4.31
CA GLY A 137 21.81 28.68 -5.36
C GLY A 137 22.39 28.21 -6.70
N GLY A 138 22.66 26.91 -6.86
CA GLY A 138 23.07 26.33 -8.14
C GLY A 138 21.93 26.28 -9.17
N ALA A 139 22.25 25.99 -10.43
CA ALA A 139 21.24 25.82 -11.48
C ALA A 139 20.43 24.53 -11.28
N THR A 140 19.12 24.60 -11.54
CA THR A 140 18.28 23.41 -11.66
C THR A 140 18.59 22.63 -12.93
N GLU A 141 18.78 21.32 -12.80
CA GLU A 141 18.93 20.34 -13.86
C GLU A 141 17.66 19.47 -13.96
N GLU A 142 17.46 18.75 -15.07
CA GLU A 142 16.32 17.83 -15.20
C GLU A 142 16.66 16.55 -15.98
N VAL A 143 15.95 15.47 -15.62
CA VAL A 143 15.81 14.27 -16.44
C VAL A 143 14.33 14.10 -16.76
N ARG A 144 13.97 14.14 -18.05
CA ARG A 144 12.58 14.02 -18.50
C ARG A 144 12.12 12.57 -18.45
N SER A 145 10.89 12.37 -17.97
CA SER A 145 10.21 11.08 -18.08
C SER A 145 9.90 10.79 -19.55
N PRO A 146 10.04 9.53 -20.02
CA PRO A 146 9.62 9.15 -21.37
C PRO A 146 8.09 9.12 -21.54
N VAL A 147 7.34 9.17 -20.43
CA VAL A 147 5.87 9.09 -20.41
C VAL A 147 5.26 10.21 -19.56
N THR A 148 4.00 10.50 -19.83
CA THR A 148 3.15 11.37 -19.01
C THR A 148 2.26 10.53 -18.10
N GLY A 149 1.75 11.09 -17.01
CA GLY A 149 0.94 10.32 -16.07
C GLY A 149 0.44 11.13 -14.88
N ASP A 150 -0.54 10.57 -14.18
CA ASP A 150 -1.09 11.10 -12.94
C ASP A 150 -0.58 10.36 -11.70
N VAL A 151 0.00 9.16 -11.85
CA VAL A 151 0.68 8.43 -10.77
C VAL A 151 2.14 8.85 -10.75
N ILE A 152 2.57 9.46 -9.65
CA ILE A 152 3.91 9.99 -9.45
C ILE A 152 4.53 9.28 -8.25
N GLN A 153 5.62 8.55 -8.48
CA GLN A 153 6.41 7.93 -7.45
C GLN A 153 7.82 8.54 -7.42
N LEU A 154 8.29 8.92 -6.23
CA LEU A 154 9.65 9.39 -6.00
C LEU A 154 10.33 8.54 -4.93
N GLU A 155 11.38 7.84 -5.31
CA GLU A 155 12.18 6.98 -4.44
C GLU A 155 13.53 7.63 -4.12
N ARG A 156 13.97 7.52 -2.87
CA ARG A 156 15.35 7.77 -2.45
C ARG A 156 16.01 6.46 -2.02
N ALA A 157 17.14 6.14 -2.62
CA ALA A 157 18.02 5.03 -2.24
C ALA A 157 19.48 5.53 -2.15
N GLY A 158 19.96 5.71 -0.92
CA GLY A 158 21.21 6.42 -0.63
C GLY A 158 21.13 7.87 -1.10
N ASP A 159 22.09 8.25 -1.95
CA ASP A 159 22.11 9.55 -2.63
C ASP A 159 21.53 9.50 -4.05
N GLY A 160 20.93 8.37 -4.44
CA GLY A 160 20.22 8.22 -5.70
C GLY A 160 18.72 8.45 -5.56
N TYR A 161 18.12 9.05 -6.59
CA TYR A 161 16.69 9.29 -6.66
C TYR A 161 16.11 8.75 -7.97
N THR A 162 14.97 8.06 -7.85
CA THR A 162 14.23 7.51 -8.99
C THR A 162 12.84 8.15 -9.02
N LEU A 163 12.50 8.77 -10.15
CA LEU A 163 11.12 9.13 -10.48
C LEU A 163 10.51 8.00 -11.31
N SER A 164 9.38 7.46 -10.89
CA SER A 164 8.59 6.51 -11.69
C SER A 164 7.19 7.07 -11.95
N VAL A 165 6.76 7.09 -13.21
CA VAL A 165 5.54 7.78 -13.66
C VAL A 165 4.71 6.87 -14.56
N GLY A 166 3.39 6.95 -14.44
CA GLY A 166 2.45 6.31 -15.35
C GLY A 166 1.04 6.86 -15.17
N ARG A 167 0.11 6.45 -16.03
CA ARG A 167 -1.32 6.68 -15.78
C ARG A 167 -1.82 5.60 -14.84
N PHE A 168 -2.78 5.93 -13.98
CA PHE A 168 -3.44 4.92 -13.15
C PHE A 168 -4.02 3.80 -14.03
N GLY A 169 -3.66 2.55 -13.75
CA GLY A 169 -3.94 1.41 -14.62
C GLY A 169 -2.70 0.85 -15.31
N ASP A 170 -1.66 1.67 -15.48
CA ASP A 170 -0.44 1.31 -16.20
C ASP A 170 0.72 0.98 -15.26
N SER A 171 1.73 0.30 -15.79
CA SER A 171 3.02 0.17 -15.12
C SER A 171 3.80 1.49 -15.13
N LEU A 172 4.59 1.74 -14.09
CA LEU A 172 5.38 2.97 -13.99
C LEU A 172 6.69 2.86 -14.78
N ALA A 173 7.04 3.94 -15.50
CA ALA A 173 8.31 4.09 -16.20
C ALA A 173 9.31 4.88 -15.32
N PRO A 174 10.47 4.29 -14.97
CA PRO A 174 11.45 4.94 -14.11
C PRO A 174 12.45 5.81 -14.90
N VAL A 175 12.88 6.92 -14.29
CA VAL A 175 14.10 7.67 -14.62
C VAL A 175 14.87 7.95 -13.33
N ARG A 176 16.20 7.90 -13.39
CA ARG A 176 17.06 7.97 -12.20
C ARG A 176 18.16 9.01 -12.34
N VAL A 177 18.50 9.61 -11.22
CA VAL A 177 19.71 10.42 -11.03
C VAL A 177 20.49 9.90 -9.82
N GLY A 178 21.82 9.88 -9.91
CA GLY A 178 22.72 9.54 -8.82
C GLY A 178 23.42 10.77 -8.24
N ASP A 179 24.14 10.56 -7.13
CA ASP A 179 25.07 11.52 -6.54
C ASP A 179 24.43 12.86 -6.16
N LEU A 180 23.26 12.80 -5.52
CA LEU A 180 22.52 13.96 -4.99
C LEU A 180 22.44 13.90 -3.45
N ALA A 181 23.52 14.31 -2.79
CA ALA A 181 23.59 14.34 -1.34
C ALA A 181 22.79 15.52 -0.76
N LEU A 182 21.53 15.27 -0.37
CA LEU A 182 20.69 16.23 0.36
C LEU A 182 20.83 16.17 1.88
N GLY A 183 21.72 15.29 2.38
CA GLY A 183 21.82 14.94 3.80
C GLY A 183 20.86 13.81 4.20
N ASP A 184 21.09 13.20 5.36
CA ASP A 184 20.33 12.01 5.79
C ASP A 184 18.90 12.33 6.23
N THR A 185 18.67 13.49 6.84
CA THR A 185 17.33 13.98 7.21
C THR A 185 16.91 15.11 6.28
N VAL A 186 15.77 14.96 5.62
CA VAL A 186 15.24 15.88 4.62
C VAL A 186 13.77 16.22 4.89
N TYR A 187 13.30 17.29 4.27
CA TYR A 187 11.88 17.61 4.15
C TYR A 187 11.34 16.96 2.88
N VAL A 188 10.28 16.17 3.01
CA VAL A 188 9.54 15.57 1.89
C VAL A 188 8.12 16.08 1.91
N GLY A 189 7.55 16.34 0.74
CA GLY A 189 6.21 16.88 0.70
C GLY A 189 5.62 17.08 -0.69
N LEU A 190 4.32 17.36 -0.69
CA LEU A 190 3.56 17.74 -1.86
C LEU A 190 3.75 19.23 -2.12
N PHE A 191 3.75 19.62 -3.40
CA PHE A 191 3.88 21.02 -3.76
C PHE A 191 2.97 21.44 -4.91
N VAL A 192 2.68 22.74 -4.97
CA VAL A 192 2.02 23.41 -6.10
C VAL A 192 2.70 24.74 -6.36
N CYS A 193 3.06 25.00 -7.63
CA CYS A 193 3.62 26.24 -8.14
C CYS A 193 2.80 26.70 -9.34
N ALA A 194 2.34 27.96 -9.33
CA ALA A 194 1.54 28.51 -10.42
C ALA A 194 2.35 28.90 -11.66
N HIS A 195 3.68 29.00 -11.54
CA HIS A 195 4.56 29.61 -12.56
C HIS A 195 4.19 31.07 -12.89
N ASN A 196 3.48 31.71 -11.97
CA ASN A 196 2.98 33.08 -12.03
C ASN A 196 2.56 33.46 -10.61
N ASP A 197 3.32 34.35 -9.97
CA ASP A 197 3.12 34.68 -8.57
C ASP A 197 1.81 35.44 -8.30
N THR A 198 1.22 36.05 -9.33
CA THR A 198 -0.06 36.75 -9.24
C THR A 198 -1.28 35.83 -9.37
N VAL A 199 -1.08 34.55 -9.70
CA VAL A 199 -2.14 33.55 -9.87
C VAL A 199 -2.05 32.50 -8.75
N VAL A 200 -3.19 31.88 -8.41
CA VAL A 200 -3.22 30.71 -7.54
C VAL A 200 -3.71 29.53 -8.36
N GLU A 201 -2.88 28.51 -8.46
CA GLU A 201 -3.25 27.22 -9.00
C GLU A 201 -3.65 26.27 -7.88
N ARG A 202 -4.56 25.35 -8.19
CA ARG A 202 -5.02 24.32 -7.25
C ARG A 202 -4.78 22.94 -7.83
N ALA A 203 -4.42 22.01 -6.96
CA ALA A 203 -4.23 20.62 -7.32
C ALA A 203 -4.79 19.69 -6.26
N THR A 204 -5.32 18.56 -6.72
CA THR A 204 -5.82 17.48 -5.88
C THR A 204 -4.84 16.31 -5.90
N PHE A 205 -4.49 15.81 -4.71
CA PHE A 205 -3.66 14.63 -4.50
C PHE A 205 -4.45 13.55 -3.76
N ARG A 206 -4.39 12.32 -4.25
CA ARG A 206 -5.01 11.12 -3.66
C ARG A 206 -4.02 9.96 -3.64
N ASP A 207 -4.31 8.91 -2.86
CA ASP A 207 -3.41 7.79 -2.59
C ASP A 207 -2.00 8.22 -2.15
N VAL A 208 -1.95 9.31 -1.38
CA VAL A 208 -0.69 9.83 -0.86
C VAL A 208 -0.14 8.81 0.12
N ARG A 209 1.02 8.24 -0.18
CA ARG A 209 1.74 7.29 0.67
C ARG A 209 3.19 7.74 0.82
N ILE A 210 3.67 7.62 2.05
CA ILE A 210 5.08 7.82 2.41
C ILE A 210 5.51 6.52 3.07
N THR A 211 6.42 5.81 2.42
CA THR A 211 6.88 4.51 2.87
C THR A 211 8.34 4.59 3.25
N ALA A 212 8.65 4.17 4.47
CA ALA A 212 10.01 3.90 4.90
C ALA A 212 10.30 2.41 4.68
N PRO A 213 11.23 2.04 3.79
CA PRO A 213 11.67 0.66 3.62
C PRO A 213 12.41 0.15 4.86
N PRO A 214 12.68 -1.17 4.95
CA PRO A 214 13.52 -1.73 5.99
C PRO A 214 14.87 -1.03 6.11
N ARG A 215 15.41 -1.06 7.33
CA ARG A 215 16.75 -0.54 7.63
C ARG A 215 17.80 -1.58 7.27
N ASP A 216 19.05 -1.13 7.16
CA ASP A 216 20.19 -2.03 7.00
C ASP A 216 20.23 -3.05 8.15
N GLY A 217 20.63 -4.29 7.82
CA GLY A 217 20.66 -5.40 8.77
C GLY A 217 19.29 -6.03 9.07
N PHE A 218 18.22 -5.61 8.38
CA PHE A 218 16.91 -6.25 8.42
C PHE A 218 17.01 -7.74 8.04
N VAL A 219 16.45 -8.62 8.88
CA VAL A 219 16.36 -10.05 8.60
C VAL A 219 14.89 -10.45 8.42
N PRO A 220 14.50 -10.92 7.21
CA PRO A 220 13.16 -11.42 6.95
C PRO A 220 12.72 -12.50 7.95
N TYR A 221 11.43 -12.57 8.25
CA TYR A 221 10.82 -13.52 9.20
C TYR A 221 11.29 -13.41 10.67
N ARG A 222 12.18 -12.47 10.98
CA ARG A 222 12.60 -12.12 12.35
C ARG A 222 12.23 -10.68 12.69
N ASP A 223 12.54 -9.78 11.78
CA ASP A 223 12.31 -8.36 11.93
C ASP A 223 11.06 -7.94 11.13
N TYR A 224 10.29 -6.98 11.65
CA TYR A 224 9.13 -6.42 10.97
C TYR A 224 9.12 -4.89 11.06
N ILE A 225 8.62 -4.22 10.02
CA ILE A 225 8.65 -2.75 9.92
C ILE A 225 7.29 -2.11 10.30
N GLY A 226 6.21 -2.86 10.15
CA GLY A 226 4.84 -2.44 10.41
C GLY A 226 3.93 -2.69 9.20
N SER A 227 2.63 -2.77 9.48
CA SER A 227 1.61 -3.15 8.51
C SER A 227 0.45 -2.16 8.53
N ASN A 228 -0.05 -1.83 7.34
CA ASN A 228 -1.35 -1.21 7.12
C ASN A 228 -2.28 -2.27 6.53
N LEU A 229 -3.40 -2.54 7.20
CA LEU A 229 -4.51 -3.27 6.63
C LEU A 229 -5.34 -2.29 5.80
N GLU A 230 -5.48 -2.55 4.51
CA GLU A 230 -6.10 -1.67 3.54
C GLU A 230 -7.26 -2.34 2.80
N ILE A 231 -8.22 -1.52 2.37
CA ILE A 231 -9.31 -1.92 1.49
C ILE A 231 -9.28 -1.02 0.25
N LEU A 232 -9.27 -1.64 -0.93
CA LEU A 232 -9.30 -1.01 -2.26
C LEU A 232 -10.64 -1.29 -2.94
N ASP A 233 -11.32 -0.27 -3.46
CA ASP A 233 -12.42 -0.42 -4.43
C ASP A 233 -11.83 -0.57 -5.83
N VAL A 234 -12.10 -1.71 -6.47
CA VAL A 234 -11.43 -2.07 -7.74
C VAL A 234 -11.93 -1.28 -8.95
N ALA A 235 -13.12 -0.68 -8.85
CA ALA A 235 -13.71 0.10 -9.95
C ALA A 235 -13.14 1.53 -9.99
N THR A 236 -12.93 2.13 -8.82
CA THR A 236 -12.46 3.52 -8.68
C THR A 236 -10.95 3.63 -8.42
N GLY A 237 -10.35 2.55 -7.93
CA GLY A 237 -8.98 2.55 -7.43
C GLY A 237 -8.83 3.33 -6.12
N GLU A 238 -9.91 3.66 -5.43
CA GLU A 238 -9.86 4.32 -4.13
C GLU A 238 -9.51 3.31 -3.03
N ARG A 239 -8.55 3.64 -2.17
CA ARG A 239 -8.17 2.79 -1.05
C ARG A 239 -8.08 3.55 0.26
N THR A 240 -8.27 2.82 1.36
CA THR A 240 -8.23 3.36 2.72
C THR A 240 -7.46 2.43 3.66
N ILE A 241 -6.73 3.02 4.61
CA ILE A 241 -6.13 2.26 5.71
C ILE A 241 -7.18 2.10 6.81
N VAL A 242 -7.62 0.86 7.04
CA VAL A 242 -8.64 0.56 8.06
C VAL A 242 -8.02 0.23 9.42
N TYR A 243 -6.78 -0.26 9.44
CA TYR A 243 -6.05 -0.57 10.66
C TYR A 243 -4.54 -0.51 10.40
N ARG A 244 -3.79 -0.11 11.43
CA ARG A 244 -2.32 0.00 11.38
C ARG A 244 -1.76 -0.67 12.63
N SER A 245 -0.70 -1.45 12.46
CA SER A 245 -0.04 -2.19 13.53
C SER A 245 1.48 -2.17 13.37
N PRO A 246 2.26 -2.03 14.45
CA PRO A 246 3.71 -2.28 14.41
C PRO A 246 4.05 -3.74 14.12
N GLU A 247 3.09 -4.65 14.33
CA GLU A 247 3.23 -6.08 14.06
C GLU A 247 2.99 -6.41 12.59
N SER A 248 3.52 -7.56 12.18
CA SER A 248 3.28 -8.13 10.86
C SER A 248 1.86 -8.69 10.78
N LEU A 249 0.95 -7.88 10.23
CA LEU A 249 -0.35 -8.35 9.74
C LEU A 249 -0.15 -8.96 8.36
N GLN A 250 -0.79 -10.07 8.06
CA GLN A 250 -0.62 -10.76 6.79
C GLN A 250 -1.94 -11.39 6.32
N ALA A 251 -2.11 -11.46 5.00
CA ALA A 251 -3.08 -12.30 4.31
C ALA A 251 -4.56 -12.10 4.78
N PRO A 252 -5.18 -10.94 4.54
CA PRO A 252 -6.56 -10.72 4.95
C PRO A 252 -7.59 -11.41 4.03
N ASN A 253 -8.44 -12.27 4.60
CA ASN A 253 -9.67 -12.79 4.01
C ASN A 253 -10.88 -11.93 4.39
N TRP A 254 -11.91 -11.89 3.55
CA TRP A 254 -13.23 -11.38 3.94
C TRP A 254 -14.12 -12.47 4.54
N THR A 255 -14.89 -12.12 5.57
CA THR A 255 -16.01 -12.95 5.99
C THR A 255 -17.13 -12.90 4.95
N ARG A 256 -17.86 -14.02 4.81
CA ARG A 256 -18.91 -14.17 3.79
C ARG A 256 -20.06 -13.16 3.92
N ASP A 257 -20.28 -12.62 5.11
CA ASP A 257 -21.26 -11.56 5.39
C ASP A 257 -20.76 -10.14 5.10
N GLY A 258 -19.49 -9.97 4.73
CA GLY A 258 -18.91 -8.68 4.41
C GLY A 258 -18.62 -7.79 5.62
N LYS A 259 -18.66 -8.31 6.86
CA LYS A 259 -18.56 -7.47 8.07
C LYS A 259 -17.17 -7.41 8.69
N ALA A 260 -16.33 -8.40 8.42
CA ALA A 260 -15.02 -8.48 9.04
C ALA A 260 -13.96 -9.02 8.07
N LEU A 261 -12.71 -8.76 8.43
CA LEU A 261 -11.54 -9.38 7.83
C LEU A 261 -10.96 -10.42 8.79
N ILE A 262 -10.37 -11.49 8.26
CA ILE A 262 -9.57 -12.45 9.02
C ILE A 262 -8.14 -12.42 8.49
N TYR A 263 -7.16 -12.16 9.35
CA TYR A 263 -5.75 -12.10 8.98
C TYR A 263 -4.90 -12.86 9.99
N ASN A 264 -3.68 -13.26 9.62
CA ASN A 264 -2.72 -13.84 10.57
C ASN A 264 -1.70 -12.80 11.07
N SER A 265 -1.26 -12.97 12.30
CA SER A 265 -0.16 -12.20 12.89
C SER A 265 0.47 -12.98 14.02
N GLN A 266 1.80 -13.08 14.03
CA GLN A 266 2.59 -13.79 15.06
C GLN A 266 2.10 -15.23 15.33
N GLY A 267 1.72 -15.97 14.29
CA GLY A 267 1.23 -17.35 14.44
C GLY A 267 -0.23 -17.48 14.87
N LEU A 268 -0.91 -16.38 15.21
CA LEU A 268 -2.33 -16.36 15.57
C LEU A 268 -3.18 -15.82 14.44
N LEU A 269 -4.48 -16.14 14.47
CA LEU A 269 -5.47 -15.53 13.58
C LEU A 269 -6.32 -14.50 14.32
N TYR A 270 -6.68 -13.44 13.63
CA TYR A 270 -7.46 -12.33 14.16
C TYR A 270 -8.65 -12.04 13.27
N ARG A 271 -9.81 -11.85 13.88
CA ARG A 271 -10.98 -11.24 13.24
C ARG A 271 -10.96 -9.74 13.50
N PHE A 272 -10.97 -8.95 12.44
CA PHE A 272 -11.08 -7.50 12.46
C PHE A 272 -12.46 -7.08 12.00
N ASP A 273 -13.31 -6.64 12.93
CA ASP A 273 -14.63 -6.11 12.58
C ASP A 273 -14.51 -4.72 11.95
N LEU A 274 -15.14 -4.53 10.78
CA LEU A 274 -15.02 -3.28 10.01
C LEU A 274 -15.78 -2.11 10.62
N ALA A 275 -16.85 -2.38 11.38
CA ALA A 275 -17.62 -1.34 12.05
C ALA A 275 -16.91 -0.89 13.34
N ASP A 276 -16.45 -1.86 14.14
CA ASP A 276 -15.80 -1.58 15.43
C ASP A 276 -14.32 -1.20 15.29
N ARG A 277 -13.70 -1.52 14.15
CA ARG A 277 -12.27 -1.35 13.86
C ARG A 277 -11.35 -1.95 14.92
N ARG A 278 -11.73 -3.12 15.44
CA ARG A 278 -11.02 -3.80 16.52
C ARG A 278 -10.64 -5.22 16.12
N PRO A 279 -9.34 -5.60 16.21
CA PRO A 279 -8.93 -6.98 16.07
C PRO A 279 -9.24 -7.79 17.33
N VAL A 280 -9.73 -9.00 17.14
CA VAL A 280 -9.99 -9.99 18.19
C VAL A 280 -9.35 -11.31 17.77
N ALA A 281 -8.51 -11.88 18.62
CA ALA A 281 -7.90 -13.18 18.35
C ALA A 281 -8.98 -14.26 18.22
N LEU A 282 -8.88 -15.09 17.18
CA LEU A 282 -9.71 -16.27 16.99
C LEU A 282 -9.14 -17.42 17.81
N ASN A 283 -10.01 -18.18 18.47
CA ASN A 283 -9.59 -19.36 19.21
C ASN A 283 -9.32 -20.52 18.25
N THR A 284 -8.07 -20.73 17.88
CA THR A 284 -7.60 -21.86 17.07
C THR A 284 -6.99 -22.98 17.93
N GLY A 285 -7.37 -23.08 19.21
CA GLY A 285 -6.90 -24.13 20.11
C GLY A 285 -5.38 -24.17 20.22
N PHE A 286 -4.78 -25.34 19.95
CA PHE A 286 -3.32 -25.52 19.98
C PHE A 286 -2.58 -24.90 18.79
N ALA A 287 -3.28 -24.55 17.71
CA ALA A 287 -2.66 -24.03 16.51
C ALA A 287 -2.35 -22.54 16.67
N THR A 288 -1.18 -22.23 17.24
CA THR A 288 -0.69 -20.87 17.52
C THR A 288 0.59 -20.52 16.76
N SER A 289 0.91 -21.27 15.71
CA SER A 289 2.05 -21.08 14.81
C SER A 289 1.58 -21.13 13.35
N ASN A 290 0.44 -20.49 13.08
CA ASN A 290 -0.17 -20.44 11.76
C ASN A 290 0.67 -19.56 10.85
N ASN A 291 0.91 -20.02 9.64
CA ASN A 291 1.48 -19.16 8.61
C ASN A 291 0.37 -18.27 8.01
N ASN A 292 0.64 -17.68 6.85
CA ASN A 292 -0.27 -16.78 6.14
C ASN A 292 -1.28 -17.48 5.23
N ASP A 293 -1.35 -18.82 5.26
CA ASP A 293 -2.17 -19.62 4.39
C ASP A 293 -3.39 -20.13 5.17
N HIS A 294 -4.51 -19.43 5.02
CA HIS A 294 -5.77 -19.73 5.68
C HIS A 294 -6.97 -19.32 4.83
N VAL A 295 -8.02 -20.13 4.83
CA VAL A 295 -9.15 -19.99 3.90
C VAL A 295 -10.48 -20.29 4.59
N LEU A 296 -11.46 -19.41 4.39
CA LEU A 296 -12.85 -19.63 4.79
C LEU A 296 -13.57 -20.56 3.82
N SER A 297 -14.30 -21.54 4.36
CA SER A 297 -15.25 -22.34 3.59
C SER A 297 -16.28 -21.43 2.88
N PHE A 298 -16.86 -21.92 1.78
CA PHE A 298 -17.84 -21.15 0.99
C PHE A 298 -19.10 -20.80 1.80
N ASP A 299 -19.50 -21.65 2.74
CA ASP A 299 -20.61 -21.38 3.68
C ASP A 299 -20.21 -20.45 4.85
N GLY A 300 -18.92 -20.12 4.98
CA GLY A 300 -18.37 -19.23 6.01
C GLY A 300 -18.38 -19.79 7.43
N ARG A 301 -18.62 -21.09 7.62
CA ARG A 301 -18.72 -21.71 8.96
C ARG A 301 -17.41 -22.28 9.47
N THR A 302 -16.51 -22.65 8.57
CA THR A 302 -15.25 -23.32 8.89
C THR A 302 -14.08 -22.55 8.29
N LEU A 303 -12.98 -22.54 9.01
CA LEU A 303 -11.69 -22.01 8.56
C LEU A 303 -10.74 -23.19 8.40
N ALA A 304 -10.07 -23.27 7.26
CA ALA A 304 -8.90 -24.13 7.13
C ALA A 304 -7.63 -23.27 7.33
N ILE A 305 -6.63 -23.83 7.99
CA ILE A 305 -5.41 -23.15 8.44
C ILE A 305 -4.18 -24.02 8.17
N SER A 306 -3.07 -23.39 7.79
CA SER A 306 -1.76 -24.03 7.72
C SER A 306 -0.93 -23.69 8.97
N GLN A 307 -0.65 -24.71 9.77
CA GLN A 307 0.01 -24.62 11.08
C GLN A 307 1.35 -25.34 11.04
N GLN A 308 2.40 -24.71 11.55
CA GLN A 308 3.66 -25.41 11.81
C GLN A 308 3.47 -26.40 12.96
N SER A 309 3.69 -27.68 12.68
CA SER A 309 3.44 -28.78 13.62
C SER A 309 4.76 -29.30 14.20
N ALA A 310 4.94 -29.18 15.52
CA ALA A 310 6.12 -29.70 16.20
C ALA A 310 6.24 -31.24 16.07
N GLU A 311 5.12 -31.94 16.02
CA GLU A 311 5.06 -33.40 15.79
C GLU A 311 5.57 -33.80 14.40
N ASP A 312 5.50 -32.87 13.43
CA ASP A 312 5.90 -33.06 12.04
C ASP A 312 7.19 -32.31 11.71
N HIS A 313 8.11 -32.21 12.68
CA HIS A 313 9.41 -31.54 12.50
C HIS A 313 9.26 -30.07 12.04
N ASN A 314 8.23 -29.39 12.53
CA ASN A 314 7.83 -28.02 12.16
C ASN A 314 7.39 -27.84 10.70
N ALA A 315 7.03 -28.91 10.00
CA ALA A 315 6.38 -28.80 8.69
C ALA A 315 5.01 -28.10 8.81
N SER A 316 4.62 -27.39 7.75
CA SER A 316 3.27 -26.85 7.62
C SER A 316 2.27 -27.98 7.37
N ILE A 317 1.24 -28.08 8.21
CA ILE A 317 0.18 -29.08 8.13
C ILE A 317 -1.17 -28.36 8.10
N VAL A 318 -2.10 -28.87 7.29
CA VAL A 318 -3.44 -28.28 7.13
C VAL A 318 -4.39 -28.83 8.19
N TYR A 319 -5.10 -27.93 8.85
CA TYR A 319 -6.17 -28.22 9.81
C TYR A 319 -7.45 -27.48 9.42
N THR A 320 -8.58 -27.92 9.98
CA THR A 320 -9.87 -27.19 9.94
C THR A 320 -10.33 -26.85 11.35
N VAL A 321 -10.97 -25.70 11.52
CA VAL A 321 -11.50 -25.21 12.81
C VAL A 321 -12.79 -24.42 12.56
N PRO A 322 -13.81 -24.49 13.44
CA PRO A 322 -14.98 -23.61 13.32
C PRO A 322 -14.57 -22.13 13.35
N VAL A 323 -15.22 -21.28 12.57
CA VAL A 323 -14.92 -19.83 12.53
C VAL A 323 -15.22 -19.16 13.88
N GLY A 324 -16.16 -19.69 14.66
CA GLY A 324 -16.42 -19.28 16.05
C GLY A 324 -15.33 -19.69 17.04
N GLY A 325 -14.32 -20.43 16.58
CA GLY A 325 -13.23 -20.97 17.37
C GLY A 325 -13.49 -22.40 17.88
N GLY A 326 -12.42 -23.09 18.24
CA GLY A 326 -12.46 -24.46 18.74
C GLY A 326 -11.14 -25.21 18.55
N THR A 327 -11.20 -26.52 18.70
CA THR A 327 -10.06 -27.41 18.50
C THR A 327 -9.84 -27.68 17.01
N PRO A 328 -8.64 -27.40 16.45
CA PRO A 328 -8.32 -27.76 15.08
C PRO A 328 -8.35 -29.27 14.84
N ARG A 329 -8.91 -29.68 13.70
CA ARG A 329 -8.90 -31.06 13.21
C ARG A 329 -7.94 -31.18 12.04
N ARG A 330 -6.98 -32.10 12.15
CA ARG A 330 -5.97 -32.36 11.10
C ARG A 330 -6.63 -32.84 9.81
N VAL A 331 -6.13 -32.39 8.67
CA VAL A 331 -6.56 -32.81 7.33
C VAL A 331 -5.43 -33.50 6.57
N THR A 332 -4.26 -32.86 6.44
CA THR A 332 -3.13 -33.46 5.72
C THR A 332 -2.30 -34.34 6.65
N GLN A 333 -1.94 -35.54 6.19
CA GLN A 333 -1.02 -36.42 6.92
C GLN A 333 0.43 -36.10 6.61
N LEU A 334 0.72 -35.69 5.39
CA LEU A 334 2.05 -35.34 4.91
C LEU A 334 2.27 -33.82 4.91
N GLY A 335 3.52 -33.41 5.06
CA GLY A 335 3.94 -32.02 5.02
C GLY A 335 5.30 -31.83 4.34
N PRO A 336 5.66 -30.58 3.99
CA PRO A 336 4.85 -29.38 4.20
C PRO A 336 3.69 -29.27 3.18
N SER A 337 2.57 -28.67 3.64
CA SER A 337 1.35 -28.40 2.89
C SER A 337 0.83 -26.99 3.23
N TYR A 338 0.66 -26.16 2.21
CA TYR A 338 0.32 -24.73 2.30
C TYR A 338 -1.04 -24.46 1.65
N LEU A 339 -2.05 -24.18 2.46
CA LEU A 339 -3.46 -24.12 2.05
C LEU A 339 -3.80 -22.86 1.24
N HIS A 340 -4.45 -23.02 0.08
CA HIS A 340 -4.90 -21.86 -0.70
C HIS A 340 -6.37 -21.89 -1.14
N GLY A 341 -7.05 -23.04 -1.11
CA GLY A 341 -8.43 -23.10 -1.59
C GLY A 341 -9.31 -24.16 -0.95
N TRP A 342 -10.61 -23.90 -1.02
CA TRP A 342 -11.69 -24.81 -0.62
C TRP A 342 -12.63 -24.98 -1.82
N SER A 343 -13.08 -26.19 -2.13
CA SER A 343 -14.05 -26.39 -3.21
C SER A 343 -15.41 -25.77 -2.88
N PRO A 344 -16.14 -25.16 -3.84
CA PRO A 344 -17.44 -24.54 -3.56
C PRO A 344 -18.49 -25.51 -3.00
N ASP A 345 -18.39 -26.80 -3.33
CA ASP A 345 -19.26 -27.86 -2.81
C ASP A 345 -18.88 -28.34 -1.39
N GLY A 346 -17.81 -27.79 -0.81
CA GLY A 346 -17.39 -28.04 0.56
C GLY A 346 -16.60 -29.34 0.76
N LYS A 347 -16.33 -30.13 -0.29
CA LYS A 347 -15.79 -31.49 -0.15
C LYS A 347 -14.27 -31.59 -0.18
N PHE A 348 -13.57 -30.64 -0.78
CA PHE A 348 -12.12 -30.72 -1.00
C PHE A 348 -11.40 -29.44 -0.60
N LEU A 349 -10.14 -29.61 -0.18
CA LEU A 349 -9.17 -28.53 -0.07
C LEU A 349 -8.13 -28.67 -1.18
N VAL A 350 -7.61 -27.53 -1.66
CA VAL A 350 -6.43 -27.47 -2.53
C VAL A 350 -5.32 -26.68 -1.85
N TYR A 351 -4.10 -27.16 -2.03
CA TYR A 351 -2.91 -26.66 -1.35
C TYR A 351 -1.66 -26.91 -2.19
N THR A 352 -0.62 -26.16 -1.89
CA THR A 352 0.72 -26.39 -2.39
C THR A 352 1.41 -27.39 -1.49
N GLY A 353 1.85 -28.51 -2.05
CA GLY A 353 2.52 -29.57 -1.30
C GLY A 353 3.95 -29.74 -1.79
N GLN A 354 4.91 -29.77 -0.87
CA GLN A 354 6.27 -30.16 -1.21
C GLN A 354 6.44 -31.66 -1.01
N ARG A 355 6.74 -32.41 -2.06
CA ARG A 355 7.01 -33.85 -2.01
C ARG A 355 8.22 -34.17 -2.87
N GLY A 356 9.21 -34.86 -2.30
CA GLY A 356 10.41 -35.26 -3.06
C GLY A 356 11.24 -34.09 -3.62
N GLY A 357 11.12 -32.89 -3.03
CA GLY A 357 11.85 -31.69 -3.46
C GLY A 357 11.11 -30.78 -4.44
N GLU A 358 9.99 -31.23 -5.02
CA GLU A 358 9.15 -30.45 -5.94
C GLU A 358 7.94 -29.86 -5.21
N PHE A 359 7.44 -28.72 -5.68
CA PHE A 359 6.23 -28.08 -5.19
C PHE A 359 5.12 -28.17 -6.24
N ASP A 360 4.05 -28.87 -5.90
CA ASP A 360 2.91 -29.08 -6.79
C ASP A 360 1.59 -28.69 -6.13
N VAL A 361 0.56 -28.53 -6.95
CA VAL A 361 -0.82 -28.41 -6.47
C VAL A 361 -1.37 -29.80 -6.13
N TYR A 362 -1.88 -29.93 -4.92
CA TYR A 362 -2.58 -31.13 -4.43
C TYR A 362 -4.03 -30.82 -4.06
N ARG A 363 -4.85 -31.86 -4.08
CA ARG A 363 -6.24 -31.86 -3.60
C ARG A 363 -6.44 -32.98 -2.57
N ILE A 364 -7.17 -32.71 -1.51
CA ILE A 364 -7.51 -33.71 -0.47
C ILE A 364 -8.97 -33.56 -0.05
N PRO A 365 -9.68 -34.65 0.33
CA PRO A 365 -10.99 -34.52 0.96
C PRO A 365 -10.90 -33.69 2.25
N VAL A 366 -11.91 -32.87 2.53
CA VAL A 366 -11.94 -32.03 3.75
C VAL A 366 -11.82 -32.86 5.01
N ASP A 367 -12.40 -34.06 5.03
CA ASP A 367 -12.33 -34.98 6.17
C ASP A 367 -10.96 -35.67 6.33
N GLY A 368 -10.01 -35.40 5.42
CA GLY A 368 -8.70 -36.05 5.34
C GLY A 368 -8.74 -37.31 4.47
N GLY A 369 -7.64 -38.06 4.46
CA GLY A 369 -7.46 -39.26 3.64
C GLY A 369 -6.38 -39.06 2.58
N ASP A 370 -6.55 -39.71 1.42
CA ASP A 370 -5.54 -39.71 0.36
C ASP A 370 -5.50 -38.37 -0.39
N GLU A 371 -4.29 -37.85 -0.60
CA GLU A 371 -4.04 -36.67 -1.44
C GLU A 371 -3.92 -37.05 -2.92
N THR A 372 -4.45 -36.21 -3.81
CA THR A 372 -4.30 -36.31 -5.26
C THR A 372 -3.39 -35.19 -5.75
N ARG A 373 -2.27 -35.54 -6.39
CA ARG A 373 -1.38 -34.59 -7.07
C ARG A 373 -2.02 -34.13 -8.39
N LEU A 374 -2.22 -32.82 -8.57
CA LEU A 374 -2.88 -32.24 -9.76
C LEU A 374 -1.91 -31.66 -10.77
N THR A 375 -0.69 -31.29 -10.36
CA THR A 375 0.36 -30.82 -11.27
C THR A 375 1.62 -31.67 -11.15
N HIS A 376 2.42 -31.70 -12.22
CA HIS A 376 3.62 -32.53 -12.34
C HIS A 376 4.77 -31.81 -13.03
N ALA A 377 4.66 -30.50 -13.21
CA ALA A 377 5.71 -29.72 -13.83
C ALA A 377 6.87 -29.56 -12.85
N SER A 378 8.10 -29.56 -13.35
CA SER A 378 9.26 -29.30 -12.50
C SER A 378 9.29 -27.85 -12.05
N GLY A 379 9.72 -27.62 -10.82
CA GLY A 379 9.85 -26.32 -10.19
C GLY A 379 8.76 -26.08 -9.16
N LEU A 380 8.18 -24.88 -9.22
CA LEU A 380 7.23 -24.37 -8.25
C LEU A 380 5.88 -24.10 -8.91
N ASP A 381 4.88 -24.88 -8.53
CA ASP A 381 3.46 -24.56 -8.66
C ASP A 381 2.89 -24.19 -7.30
N ASP A 382 2.24 -23.03 -7.18
CA ASP A 382 1.80 -22.49 -5.89
C ASP A 382 0.47 -21.71 -5.99
N GLY A 383 -0.09 -21.32 -4.85
CA GLY A 383 -1.26 -20.46 -4.74
C GLY A 383 -2.57 -21.00 -5.34
N PRO A 384 -2.94 -22.29 -5.22
CA PRO A 384 -4.12 -22.83 -5.88
C PRO A 384 -5.45 -22.36 -5.25
N GLU A 385 -6.36 -21.80 -6.05
CA GLU A 385 -7.71 -21.37 -5.63
C GLU A 385 -8.79 -21.85 -6.60
N TYR A 386 -9.92 -22.32 -6.06
CA TYR A 386 -11.10 -22.69 -6.86
C TYR A 386 -11.86 -21.47 -7.39
N SER A 387 -12.37 -21.56 -8.62
CA SER A 387 -13.43 -20.67 -9.08
C SER A 387 -14.73 -20.85 -8.28
N PRO A 388 -15.56 -19.79 -8.12
CA PRO A 388 -16.79 -19.88 -7.34
C PRO A 388 -17.81 -20.90 -7.88
N ASP A 389 -17.76 -21.17 -9.19
CA ASP A 389 -18.59 -22.18 -9.86
C ASP A 389 -18.00 -23.62 -9.75
N GLY A 390 -16.79 -23.77 -9.20
CA GLY A 390 -16.10 -25.04 -9.02
C GLY A 390 -15.51 -25.63 -10.30
N THR A 391 -15.58 -24.91 -11.42
CA THR A 391 -15.13 -25.41 -12.73
C THR A 391 -13.60 -25.46 -12.85
N TYR A 392 -12.92 -24.47 -12.27
CA TYR A 392 -11.49 -24.26 -12.44
C TYR A 392 -10.75 -24.17 -11.10
N ILE A 393 -9.45 -24.44 -11.14
CA ILE A 393 -8.46 -24.08 -10.13
C ILE A 393 -7.45 -23.14 -10.81
N TYR A 394 -7.28 -21.93 -10.27
CA TYR A 394 -6.22 -20.99 -10.64
C TYR A 394 -5.01 -21.22 -9.77
N PHE A 395 -3.80 -21.07 -10.30
CA PHE A 395 -2.55 -21.23 -9.57
C PHE A 395 -1.44 -20.45 -10.28
N ASN A 396 -0.27 -20.29 -9.65
CA ASN A 396 0.91 -19.73 -10.31
C ASN A 396 2.00 -20.78 -10.51
N SER A 397 2.76 -20.67 -11.60
CA SER A 397 3.83 -21.61 -11.95
C SER A 397 5.02 -20.92 -12.60
N VAL A 398 6.23 -21.36 -12.22
CA VAL A 398 7.50 -20.94 -12.85
C VAL A 398 7.84 -21.72 -14.13
N ARG A 399 7.00 -22.68 -14.55
CA ARG A 399 7.30 -23.59 -15.67
C ARG A 399 7.56 -22.91 -17.02
N SER A 400 7.20 -21.63 -17.16
CA SER A 400 7.45 -20.79 -18.34
C SER A 400 8.64 -19.84 -18.20
N GLY A 401 9.46 -19.96 -17.15
CA GLY A 401 10.67 -19.17 -16.91
C GLY A 401 10.50 -18.03 -15.89
N THR A 402 9.40 -17.29 -15.96
CA THR A 402 8.95 -16.37 -14.89
C THR A 402 7.73 -16.97 -14.19
N MET A 403 7.40 -16.49 -12.97
CA MET A 403 6.17 -16.90 -12.32
C MET A 403 4.96 -16.34 -13.07
N GLN A 404 4.10 -17.21 -13.57
CA GLN A 404 2.92 -16.82 -14.33
C GLN A 404 1.66 -17.45 -13.74
N ILE A 405 0.51 -16.85 -14.01
CA ILE A 405 -0.79 -17.40 -13.61
C ILE A 405 -1.24 -18.43 -14.65
N TRP A 406 -1.70 -19.56 -14.14
CA TRP A 406 -2.28 -20.67 -14.87
C TRP A 406 -3.66 -20.99 -14.29
N ARG A 407 -4.44 -21.76 -15.03
CA ARG A 407 -5.62 -22.43 -14.51
C ARG A 407 -5.77 -23.83 -15.09
N MET A 408 -6.56 -24.65 -14.44
CA MET A 408 -6.87 -26.01 -14.86
C MET A 408 -8.31 -26.37 -14.46
N ARG A 409 -8.88 -27.43 -15.04
CA ARG A 409 -10.14 -27.99 -14.54
C ARG A 409 -9.95 -28.48 -13.11
N ALA A 410 -11.04 -28.53 -12.34
CA ALA A 410 -11.02 -28.98 -10.94
C ALA A 410 -10.49 -30.41 -10.71
N ASP A 411 -10.38 -31.22 -11.76
CA ASP A 411 -9.78 -32.57 -11.75
C ASP A 411 -8.28 -32.59 -12.10
N GLY A 412 -7.67 -31.43 -12.39
CA GLY A 412 -6.26 -31.29 -12.76
C GLY A 412 -6.00 -31.25 -14.27
N SER A 413 -7.02 -31.55 -15.10
CA SER A 413 -6.88 -31.59 -16.56
C SER A 413 -6.92 -30.21 -17.21
N ALA A 414 -6.52 -30.15 -18.48
CA ALA A 414 -6.57 -28.94 -19.33
C ALA A 414 -5.92 -27.70 -18.69
N GLN A 415 -4.66 -27.86 -18.26
CA GLN A 415 -3.89 -26.74 -17.70
C GLN A 415 -3.54 -25.73 -18.80
N GLU A 416 -3.82 -24.46 -18.55
CA GLU A 416 -3.60 -23.36 -19.49
C GLU A 416 -2.98 -22.14 -18.79
N GLN A 417 -1.99 -21.53 -19.44
CA GLN A 417 -1.35 -20.30 -19.00
C GLN A 417 -2.23 -19.10 -19.35
N ILE A 418 -2.50 -18.21 -18.39
CA ILE A 418 -3.39 -17.06 -18.60
C ILE A 418 -2.70 -15.70 -18.45
N THR A 419 -1.47 -15.65 -17.91
CA THR A 419 -0.59 -14.47 -18.02
C THR A 419 0.72 -14.85 -18.70
N ASN A 420 1.27 -13.92 -19.49
CA ASN A 420 2.58 -14.07 -20.10
C ASN A 420 3.21 -12.69 -20.30
N ASP A 421 3.84 -12.19 -19.24
CA ASP A 421 4.51 -10.90 -19.26
C ASP A 421 5.82 -10.91 -18.46
N GLN A 422 6.47 -9.74 -18.39
CA GLN A 422 7.79 -9.58 -17.79
C GLN A 422 7.82 -9.63 -16.25
N TYR A 423 6.67 -9.77 -15.60
CA TYR A 423 6.55 -9.77 -14.14
C TYR A 423 6.53 -11.19 -13.59
N ASN A 424 6.77 -11.32 -12.29
CA ASN A 424 6.47 -12.54 -11.55
C ASN A 424 5.10 -12.39 -10.91
N ASN A 425 4.10 -13.10 -11.44
CA ASN A 425 2.70 -12.98 -11.09
C ASN A 425 2.31 -14.08 -10.08
N TRP A 426 1.88 -13.68 -8.90
CA TRP A 426 1.63 -14.52 -7.73
C TRP A 426 0.23 -14.32 -7.17
N PHE A 427 -0.28 -15.34 -6.48
CA PHE A 427 -1.51 -15.30 -5.69
C PHE A 427 -2.76 -14.86 -6.49
N PRO A 428 -3.20 -15.66 -7.47
CA PRO A 428 -4.41 -15.36 -8.23
C PRO A 428 -5.66 -15.58 -7.39
N HIS A 429 -6.42 -14.52 -7.14
CA HIS A 429 -7.70 -14.59 -6.43
C HIS A 429 -8.85 -14.20 -7.34
N VAL A 430 -9.79 -15.11 -7.51
CA VAL A 430 -10.96 -14.93 -8.37
C VAL A 430 -12.08 -14.21 -7.62
N SER A 431 -12.72 -13.25 -8.29
CA SER A 431 -13.85 -12.52 -7.70
C SER A 431 -15.02 -13.47 -7.43
N PRO A 432 -15.83 -13.24 -6.38
CA PRO A 432 -16.99 -14.09 -6.06
C PRO A 432 -18.02 -14.26 -7.18
N ASP A 433 -18.10 -13.30 -8.11
CA ASP A 433 -18.94 -13.39 -9.32
C ASP A 433 -18.29 -14.17 -10.49
N GLY A 434 -17.05 -14.63 -10.31
CA GLY A 434 -16.27 -15.41 -11.28
C GLY A 434 -15.77 -14.61 -12.48
N GLN A 435 -15.94 -13.28 -12.53
CA GLN A 435 -15.67 -12.48 -13.72
C GLN A 435 -14.22 -12.00 -13.83
N SER A 436 -13.55 -11.76 -12.70
CA SER A 436 -12.22 -11.16 -12.65
C SER A 436 -11.28 -11.96 -11.76
N ILE A 437 -9.99 -11.79 -11.97
CA ILE A 437 -8.97 -12.19 -11.00
C ILE A 437 -8.15 -10.96 -10.59
N VAL A 438 -7.80 -10.88 -9.32
CA VAL A 438 -6.75 -9.99 -8.80
C VAL A 438 -5.52 -10.83 -8.48
N PHE A 439 -4.33 -10.31 -8.73
CA PHE A 439 -3.07 -10.99 -8.42
C PHE A 439 -1.98 -9.96 -8.12
N LEU A 440 -0.90 -10.42 -7.49
CA LEU A 440 0.27 -9.62 -7.16
C LEU A 440 1.36 -9.80 -8.21
N SER A 441 1.97 -8.72 -8.68
CA SER A 441 3.13 -8.76 -9.57
C SER A 441 4.36 -8.19 -8.87
N PHE A 442 5.39 -9.02 -8.73
CA PHE A 442 6.73 -8.55 -8.43
C PHE A 442 7.44 -8.08 -9.69
N MET A 443 8.32 -7.09 -9.53
CA MET A 443 9.19 -6.62 -10.59
C MET A 443 10.31 -7.64 -10.87
N LYS A 444 11.01 -7.44 -11.99
CA LYS A 444 12.07 -8.35 -12.49
C LYS A 444 13.32 -8.48 -11.58
N ASP A 445 13.44 -7.68 -10.53
CA ASP A 445 14.54 -7.79 -9.55
C ASP A 445 14.30 -8.91 -8.53
N VAL A 446 13.11 -9.50 -8.52
CA VAL A 446 12.76 -10.65 -7.69
C VAL A 446 12.93 -11.94 -8.51
N ALA A 447 13.49 -12.98 -7.89
CA ALA A 447 13.62 -14.28 -8.53
C ALA A 447 12.23 -14.87 -8.83
N PRO A 448 12.03 -15.57 -9.96
CA PRO A 448 10.73 -16.13 -10.32
C PRO A 448 10.10 -17.03 -9.25
N ASP A 449 10.90 -17.85 -8.60
CA ASP A 449 10.50 -18.81 -7.57
C ASP A 449 10.45 -18.22 -6.15
N ASP A 450 10.58 -16.90 -6.01
CA ASP A 450 10.54 -16.20 -4.73
C ASP A 450 9.40 -15.15 -4.68
N HIS A 451 8.91 -14.93 -3.46
CA HIS A 451 7.84 -13.99 -3.15
C HIS A 451 8.15 -13.26 -1.84
N PRO A 452 9.20 -12.42 -1.79
CA PRO A 452 9.73 -11.85 -0.55
C PRO A 452 8.84 -10.77 0.07
N PHE A 453 9.11 -10.43 1.34
CA PHE A 453 8.56 -9.24 1.98
C PHE A 453 9.17 -7.94 1.40
N TYR A 454 8.41 -6.85 1.53
CA TYR A 454 8.87 -5.46 1.44
C TYR A 454 9.53 -5.08 0.12
N LYS A 455 8.82 -5.33 -0.96
CA LYS A 455 9.13 -4.92 -2.33
C LYS A 455 8.10 -3.93 -2.86
N GLN A 456 8.49 -3.17 -3.88
CA GLN A 456 7.52 -2.51 -4.74
C GLN A 456 6.81 -3.58 -5.58
N VAL A 457 5.49 -3.63 -5.50
CA VAL A 457 4.66 -4.60 -6.19
C VAL A 457 3.43 -3.91 -6.78
N TYR A 458 2.84 -4.53 -7.79
CA TYR A 458 1.52 -4.14 -8.28
C TYR A 458 0.46 -5.14 -7.80
N LEU A 459 -0.70 -4.62 -7.40
CA LEU A 459 -1.93 -5.39 -7.49
C LEU A 459 -2.51 -5.15 -8.88
N ARG A 460 -2.72 -6.23 -9.63
CA ARG A 460 -3.24 -6.18 -11.00
C ARG A 460 -4.51 -6.98 -11.11
N MET A 461 -5.36 -6.56 -12.04
CA MET A 461 -6.64 -7.20 -12.30
C MET A 461 -6.82 -7.47 -13.79
N MET A 462 -7.45 -8.60 -14.12
CA MET A 462 -7.84 -8.96 -15.48
C MET A 462 -9.11 -9.84 -15.47
N PRO A 463 -9.77 -10.05 -16.62
CA PRO A 463 -10.85 -11.03 -16.72
C PRO A 463 -10.38 -12.43 -16.29
N ALA A 464 -11.22 -13.18 -15.59
CA ALA A 464 -10.87 -14.54 -15.14
C ALA A 464 -10.59 -15.51 -16.30
N ALA A 465 -11.15 -15.22 -17.48
CA ALA A 465 -10.87 -15.96 -18.71
C ALA A 465 -9.46 -15.71 -19.30
N GLY A 466 -8.67 -14.79 -18.72
CA GLY A 466 -7.45 -14.26 -19.30
C GLY A 466 -7.70 -12.97 -20.08
N GLY A 467 -6.63 -12.22 -20.33
CA GLY A 467 -6.68 -10.92 -21.02
C GLY A 467 -5.54 -10.01 -20.59
N THR A 468 -5.60 -8.74 -21.01
CA THR A 468 -4.58 -7.75 -20.62
C THR A 468 -4.83 -7.26 -19.19
N PRO A 469 -3.88 -7.46 -18.25
CA PRO A 469 -4.05 -6.96 -16.90
C PRO A 469 -3.71 -5.47 -16.78
N HIS A 470 -4.43 -4.77 -15.90
CA HIS A 470 -4.16 -3.39 -15.52
C HIS A 470 -3.86 -3.29 -14.03
N VAL A 471 -3.11 -2.26 -13.62
CA VAL A 471 -2.74 -2.01 -12.22
C VAL A 471 -3.92 -1.37 -11.49
N VAL A 472 -4.39 -2.00 -10.43
CA VAL A 472 -5.41 -1.46 -9.53
C VAL A 472 -4.81 -0.91 -8.23
N GLY A 473 -3.56 -1.27 -7.91
CA GLY A 473 -2.85 -0.76 -6.74
C GLY A 473 -1.33 -0.76 -6.90
N TYR A 474 -0.71 0.36 -6.53
CA TYR A 474 0.75 0.51 -6.39
C TYR A 474 1.10 0.35 -4.90
N VAL A 475 1.77 -0.74 -4.55
CA VAL A 475 1.89 -1.21 -3.17
C VAL A 475 3.36 -1.46 -2.83
N TYR A 476 3.74 -1.13 -1.60
CA TYR A 476 4.97 -1.62 -0.99
C TYR A 476 4.60 -2.74 -0.02
N GLY A 477 4.96 -3.97 -0.36
CA GLY A 477 4.43 -5.20 0.23
C GLY A 477 5.12 -6.44 -0.34
N GLY A 478 4.37 -7.47 -0.72
CA GLY A 478 4.88 -8.74 -1.22
C GLY A 478 4.31 -9.89 -0.42
N GLN A 479 5.16 -10.70 0.22
CA GLN A 479 4.70 -11.68 1.20
C GLN A 479 3.78 -11.03 2.24
N GLY A 480 2.64 -11.67 2.50
CA GLY A 480 1.62 -11.20 3.43
C GLY A 480 0.63 -10.20 2.84
N THR A 481 0.84 -9.68 1.62
CA THR A 481 -0.08 -8.68 1.04
C THR A 481 -1.43 -9.30 0.69
N ILE A 482 -1.45 -10.39 -0.08
CA ILE A 482 -2.65 -11.12 -0.52
C ILE A 482 -2.31 -12.61 -0.77
N ASN A 483 -1.84 -13.37 0.21
CA ASN A 483 -1.55 -14.81 -0.02
C ASN A 483 -2.83 -15.67 -0.15
N VAL A 484 -3.97 -15.09 0.18
CA VAL A 484 -5.25 -15.77 0.43
C VAL A 484 -6.39 -14.97 -0.19
N PRO A 485 -7.57 -15.59 -0.43
CA PRO A 485 -8.69 -14.94 -1.09
C PRO A 485 -9.06 -13.59 -0.44
N SER A 486 -8.83 -12.51 -1.20
CA SER A 486 -8.83 -11.14 -0.68
C SER A 486 -10.09 -10.33 -1.06
N TRP A 487 -10.96 -10.90 -1.89
CA TRP A 487 -12.17 -10.24 -2.38
C TRP A 487 -13.26 -10.11 -1.32
N SER A 488 -13.93 -8.96 -1.32
CA SER A 488 -15.21 -8.79 -0.64
C SER A 488 -16.30 -9.64 -1.30
N PRO A 489 -17.31 -10.10 -0.54
CA PRO A 489 -18.36 -10.98 -1.08
C PRO A 489 -19.19 -10.39 -2.24
N ASP A 490 -19.17 -9.06 -2.39
CA ASP A 490 -19.85 -8.32 -3.45
C ASP A 490 -19.01 -8.10 -4.71
N SER A 491 -17.78 -8.64 -4.77
CA SER A 491 -16.82 -8.48 -5.87
C SER A 491 -16.38 -7.02 -6.15
N ARG A 492 -16.59 -6.09 -5.20
CA ARG A 492 -16.28 -4.66 -5.42
C ARG A 492 -14.96 -4.23 -4.81
N ARG A 493 -14.48 -4.95 -3.80
CA ARG A 493 -13.33 -4.54 -2.99
C ARG A 493 -12.36 -5.68 -2.78
N VAL A 494 -11.11 -5.31 -2.57
CA VAL A 494 -10.01 -6.21 -2.22
C VAL A 494 -9.39 -5.71 -0.92
N ALA A 495 -9.24 -6.60 0.06
CA ALA A 495 -8.45 -6.33 1.27
C ALA A 495 -7.00 -6.78 1.08
N PHE A 496 -6.05 -6.01 1.55
CA PHE A 496 -4.63 -6.34 1.43
C PHE A 496 -3.80 -5.70 2.53
N VAL A 497 -2.54 -6.11 2.66
CA VAL A 497 -1.57 -5.47 3.55
C VAL A 497 -0.49 -4.74 2.75
N SER A 498 -0.23 -3.48 3.13
CA SER A 498 0.98 -2.75 2.75
C SER A 498 1.87 -2.48 3.95
N ASN A 499 3.13 -2.12 3.72
CA ASN A 499 4.13 -2.01 4.79
C ASN A 499 4.90 -0.69 4.74
N THR A 500 5.34 -0.24 5.92
CA THR A 500 6.25 0.88 6.11
C THR A 500 6.83 0.81 7.52
N ASP A 501 8.08 1.25 7.72
CA ASP A 501 8.68 1.37 9.07
C ASP A 501 7.93 2.42 9.90
N LEU A 502 6.99 1.97 10.73
CA LEU A 502 6.13 2.83 11.57
C LEU A 502 6.92 3.60 12.63
N ARG A 503 8.17 3.21 12.90
CA ARG A 503 9.07 3.99 13.77
C ARG A 503 9.58 5.26 13.07
N ARG A 504 9.62 5.28 11.74
CA ARG A 504 10.05 6.43 10.91
C ARG A 504 8.86 7.19 10.33
N VAL A 505 7.78 6.48 10.04
CA VAL A 505 6.52 7.02 9.50
C VAL A 505 5.36 6.54 10.37
N PRO A 506 5.17 7.10 11.57
CA PRO A 506 4.08 6.71 12.48
C PRO A 506 2.70 6.96 11.90
#